data_AF-A0A2E4PAB1-F1
#
_entry.id   AF-A0A2E4PAB1-F1
#
_cell.length_a   1.000
_cell.length_b   1.000
_cell.length_c   1.000
_cell.angle_alpha   90.00
_cell.angle_beta   90.00
_cell.angle_gamma   90.00
#
_symmetry.space_group_name_H-M   'P 1'
#
loop_
_entity.id
_entity.type
_entity.pdbx_description
1 polymer ?
#
loop_
_entity_poly.entity_id
_entity_poly.type
_entity_poly.pdbx_seq_one_letter_code
_entity_poly.pdbx_strand_id
1 'polypeptide(L)'
;MVTPVDSNLTPALGPLNTVFSFELEQNAINLVKNEKGVIWYKFDIGYYTGEVFPNSIKASYGIYKNEGGSWKREPAKETKAESPAYPVFEFEPFNMKLCDWEPNDFANVTRVTLGFANIVKDLQTFTSFENFLRKITEAIKIKDKTFDENVNLILQSERDNLIKF
;
A
#
# COMPACT_ATOMS: atom_id res chain seq x y z
N MET A 1 -6.44 28.40 -33.35
CA MET A 1 -7.23 27.87 -32.20
C MET A 1 -6.25 27.69 -31.06
N VAL A 2 -6.58 28.20 -29.87
CA VAL A 2 -5.71 28.08 -28.69
C VAL A 2 -6.19 26.88 -27.89
N THR A 3 -5.34 25.86 -27.79
CA THR A 3 -5.56 24.66 -26.99
C THR A 3 -5.44 25.02 -25.51
N PRO A 4 -6.35 24.56 -24.63
CA PRO A 4 -6.18 24.71 -23.20
C PRO A 4 -4.86 24.05 -22.77
N VAL A 5 -4.03 24.78 -22.02
CA VAL A 5 -2.74 24.27 -21.53
C VAL A 5 -2.95 23.65 -20.14
N ASP A 6 -2.58 22.38 -20.04
CA ASP A 6 -2.54 21.57 -18.83
C ASP A 6 -1.57 22.18 -17.81
N SER A 7 -2.07 22.44 -16.60
CA SER A 7 -1.26 22.85 -15.46
C SER A 7 -1.07 21.65 -14.55
N ASN A 8 -0.09 20.80 -14.89
CA ASN A 8 0.51 19.74 -14.07
C ASN A 8 0.32 19.96 -12.56
N LEU A 9 -0.70 19.35 -11.93
CA LEU A 9 -0.83 19.22 -10.47
C LEU A 9 -1.93 18.19 -10.12
N THR A 10 -1.72 16.91 -10.48
CA THR A 10 -2.40 15.79 -9.80
C THR A 10 -1.34 14.98 -9.05
N PRO A 11 -1.27 15.05 -7.71
CA PRO A 11 -0.41 14.18 -6.95
C PRO A 11 -1.12 12.82 -6.84
N ALA A 12 -1.00 11.98 -7.88
CA ALA A 12 -0.96 10.52 -7.77
C ALA A 12 -1.01 9.85 -9.16
N LEU A 13 0.14 9.79 -9.83
CA LEU A 13 0.37 8.97 -11.04
C LEU A 13 0.48 7.48 -10.67
N GLY A 14 -0.55 6.93 -10.05
CA GLY A 14 -0.74 5.49 -9.88
C GLY A 14 -1.79 4.98 -10.88
N PRO A 15 -1.71 3.72 -11.38
CA PRO A 15 -2.69 3.16 -12.31
C PRO A 15 -4.15 3.29 -11.83
N LEU A 16 -4.36 3.23 -10.51
CA LEU A 16 -5.65 3.37 -9.83
C LEU A 16 -6.35 4.71 -10.04
N ASN A 17 -5.63 5.79 -10.35
CA ASN A 17 -6.24 7.14 -10.42
C ASN A 17 -6.54 7.61 -11.84
N THR A 18 -6.16 6.84 -12.85
CA THR A 18 -6.31 7.21 -14.26
C THR A 18 -7.78 7.36 -14.67
N VAL A 19 -8.65 6.47 -14.17
CA VAL A 19 -10.09 6.53 -14.43
C VAL A 19 -10.71 7.75 -13.72
N PHE A 20 -10.41 7.95 -12.44
CA PHE A 20 -10.94 9.08 -11.68
C PHE A 20 -10.53 10.42 -12.29
N SER A 21 -9.24 10.58 -12.65
CA SER A 21 -8.74 11.80 -13.29
C SER A 21 -9.36 12.03 -14.66
N PHE A 22 -9.48 10.97 -15.47
CA PHE A 22 -10.09 11.06 -16.80
C PHE A 22 -11.56 11.49 -16.73
N GLU A 23 -12.35 10.86 -15.86
CA GLU A 23 -13.75 11.22 -15.69
C GLU A 23 -13.93 12.64 -15.14
N LEU A 24 -13.10 13.05 -14.18
CA LEU A 24 -13.12 14.40 -13.64
C LEU A 24 -12.82 15.43 -14.74
N GLU A 25 -11.80 15.18 -15.54
CA GLU A 25 -11.39 16.05 -16.63
C GLU A 25 -12.45 16.12 -17.74
N GLN A 26 -13.03 14.99 -18.15
CA GLN A 26 -14.12 14.96 -19.13
C GLN A 26 -15.34 15.74 -18.64
N ASN A 27 -15.72 15.59 -17.37
CA ASN A 27 -16.83 16.36 -16.78
C ASN A 27 -16.53 17.87 -16.78
N ALA A 28 -15.31 18.24 -16.38
CA ALA A 28 -14.89 19.64 -16.36
C ALA A 28 -14.87 20.26 -17.77
N ILE A 29 -14.32 19.57 -18.77
CA ILE A 29 -14.30 19.99 -20.17
C ILE A 29 -15.72 20.15 -20.70
N ASN A 30 -16.61 19.17 -20.45
CA ASN A 30 -17.99 19.23 -20.91
C ASN A 30 -18.75 20.43 -20.31
N LEU A 31 -18.49 20.73 -19.04
CA LEU A 31 -19.15 21.83 -18.33
C LEU A 31 -18.72 23.20 -18.87
N VAL A 32 -17.48 23.32 -19.35
CA VAL A 32 -16.94 24.59 -19.89
C VAL A 32 -16.88 24.63 -21.41
N LYS A 33 -17.40 23.62 -22.12
CA LYS A 33 -17.30 23.49 -23.57
C LYS A 33 -17.81 24.72 -24.33
N ASN A 34 -18.76 25.45 -23.77
CA ASN A 34 -19.33 26.68 -24.31
C ASN A 34 -18.74 27.96 -23.72
N GLU A 35 -17.95 27.84 -22.65
CA GLU A 35 -17.30 28.94 -21.94
C GLU A 35 -15.79 28.87 -22.23
N LYS A 36 -15.29 29.69 -23.16
CA LYS A 36 -13.83 29.78 -23.43
C LYS A 36 -13.10 30.22 -22.16
N GLY A 37 -12.64 29.28 -21.36
CA GLY A 37 -12.10 29.53 -20.02
C GLY A 37 -10.98 28.57 -19.67
N VAL A 38 -10.13 29.00 -18.73
CA VAL A 38 -9.10 28.15 -18.12
C VAL A 38 -9.73 27.45 -16.94
N ILE A 39 -9.65 26.13 -16.86
CA ILE A 39 -10.21 25.35 -15.75
C ILE A 39 -9.18 25.34 -14.62
N TRP A 40 -9.64 25.48 -13.38
CA TRP A 40 -8.85 25.18 -12.20
C TRP A 40 -9.38 23.94 -11.51
N TYR A 41 -8.48 23.22 -10.85
CA TYR A 41 -8.79 22.05 -10.03
C TYR A 41 -8.26 22.25 -8.62
N LYS A 42 -8.94 21.66 -7.63
CA LYS A 42 -8.49 21.54 -6.24
C LYS A 42 -8.70 20.10 -5.81
N PHE A 43 -7.64 19.46 -5.35
CA PHE A 43 -7.69 18.10 -4.81
C PHE A 43 -7.49 18.15 -3.30
N ASP A 44 -8.36 17.47 -2.56
CA ASP A 44 -8.22 17.22 -1.13
C ASP A 44 -8.11 15.70 -0.94
N ILE A 45 -6.95 15.22 -0.48
CA ILE A 45 -6.68 13.81 -0.23
C ILE A 45 -6.62 13.58 1.28
N GLY A 46 -7.51 12.73 1.79
CA GLY A 46 -7.50 12.30 3.18
C GLY A 46 -6.72 11.00 3.35
N TYR A 47 -6.04 10.84 4.49
CA TYR A 47 -5.31 9.64 4.90
C TYR A 47 -5.85 9.14 6.24
N TYR A 48 -5.74 7.85 6.52
CA TYR A 48 -5.88 7.35 7.88
C TYR A 48 -4.66 7.75 8.70
N THR A 49 -4.82 7.94 10.02
CA THR A 49 -3.72 8.34 10.90
C THR A 49 -2.58 7.32 10.85
N GLY A 50 -1.40 7.73 10.39
CA GLY A 50 -0.21 6.87 10.31
C GLY A 50 -0.12 5.98 9.07
N GLU A 51 -1.10 6.07 8.17
CA GLU A 51 -1.16 5.23 6.96
C GLU A 51 -0.60 5.95 5.73
N VAL A 52 0.01 5.18 4.83
CA VAL A 52 0.56 5.68 3.56
C VAL A 52 -0.53 5.75 2.46
N PHE A 53 -1.69 5.12 2.68
CA PHE A 53 -2.75 5.01 1.70
C PHE A 53 -3.89 6.02 1.93
N PRO A 54 -4.38 6.69 0.88
CA PRO A 54 -5.48 7.63 1.00
C PRO A 54 -6.79 6.90 1.32
N ASN A 55 -7.63 7.52 2.14
CA ASN A 55 -8.97 7.06 2.49
C ASN A 55 -10.09 7.80 1.75
N SER A 56 -9.74 8.95 1.17
CA SER A 56 -10.66 9.78 0.43
C SER A 56 -9.89 10.64 -0.54
N ILE A 57 -10.44 10.77 -1.74
CA ILE A 57 -9.97 11.71 -2.75
C ILE A 57 -11.17 12.57 -3.12
N LYS A 58 -11.06 13.86 -2.88
CA LYS A 58 -12.05 14.85 -3.29
C LYS A 58 -11.42 15.77 -4.31
N ALA A 59 -12.14 16.05 -5.37
CA ALA A 59 -11.72 16.98 -6.40
C ALA A 59 -12.84 17.99 -6.66
N SER A 60 -12.54 19.26 -6.51
CA SER A 60 -13.42 20.36 -6.92
C SER A 60 -12.81 21.05 -8.12
N TYR A 61 -13.64 21.49 -9.05
CA TYR A 61 -13.18 22.23 -10.22
C TYR A 61 -14.08 23.41 -10.54
N GLY A 62 -13.53 24.37 -11.27
CA GLY A 62 -14.25 25.56 -11.72
C GLY A 62 -13.45 26.28 -12.81
N ILE A 63 -13.83 27.51 -13.12
CA ILE A 63 -13.18 28.30 -14.19
C ILE A 63 -12.45 29.50 -13.62
N TYR A 64 -11.40 29.92 -14.31
CA TYR A 64 -10.86 31.27 -14.20
C TYR A 64 -11.59 32.21 -15.15
N LYS A 65 -11.88 33.42 -14.69
CA LYS A 65 -12.31 34.53 -15.53
C LYS A 65 -11.19 35.56 -15.68
N ASN A 66 -10.97 36.02 -16.90
CA ASN A 66 -10.11 37.15 -17.15
C ASN A 66 -10.92 38.44 -17.04
N GLU A 67 -10.67 39.22 -15.99
CA GLU A 67 -11.28 40.52 -15.78
C GLU A 67 -10.18 41.58 -15.88
N GLY A 68 -10.15 42.30 -17.01
CA GLY A 68 -9.22 43.42 -17.21
C GLY A 68 -7.74 43.03 -17.20
N GLY A 69 -7.40 41.83 -17.69
CA GLY A 69 -6.01 41.33 -17.76
C GLY A 69 -5.58 40.51 -16.54
N SER A 70 -6.41 40.39 -15.50
CA SER A 70 -6.17 39.53 -14.34
C SER A 70 -7.07 38.30 -14.38
N TRP A 71 -6.48 37.11 -14.21
CA TRP A 71 -7.24 35.88 -14.03
C TRP A 71 -7.69 35.75 -12.58
N LYS A 72 -9.00 35.55 -12.36
CA LYS A 72 -9.59 35.31 -11.03
C LYS A 72 -10.28 33.97 -10.98
N ARG A 73 -10.10 33.27 -9.85
CA ARG A 73 -10.70 31.96 -9.58
C ARG A 73 -12.17 32.13 -9.21
N GLU A 74 -13.08 31.65 -10.05
CA GLU A 74 -14.50 31.56 -9.69
C GLU A 74 -14.72 30.44 -8.65
N PRO A 75 -15.85 30.42 -7.92
CA PRO A 75 -16.24 29.32 -7.06
C PRO A 75 -16.31 27.97 -7.79
N ALA A 76 -16.20 26.87 -7.04
CA ALA A 76 -16.31 25.52 -7.59
C ALA A 76 -17.66 25.33 -8.28
N LYS A 77 -17.65 24.78 -9.50
CA LYS A 77 -18.86 24.39 -10.22
C LYS A 77 -19.36 23.03 -9.75
N GLU A 78 -18.44 22.12 -9.46
CA GLU A 78 -18.76 20.78 -8.96
C GLU A 78 -17.66 20.28 -8.01
N THR A 79 -18.03 19.28 -7.20
CA THR A 79 -17.10 18.50 -6.38
C THR A 79 -17.39 17.01 -6.58
N LYS A 80 -16.39 16.25 -7.02
CA LYS A 80 -16.38 14.80 -7.11
C LYS A 80 -15.64 14.21 -5.91
N ALA A 81 -16.15 13.14 -5.33
CA ALA A 81 -15.49 12.45 -4.23
C ALA A 81 -15.49 10.95 -4.49
N GLU A 82 -14.37 10.29 -4.16
CA GLU A 82 -14.23 8.85 -4.17
C GLU A 82 -13.52 8.39 -2.88
N SER A 83 -13.96 7.26 -2.34
CA SER A 83 -13.22 6.54 -1.31
C SER A 83 -12.47 5.41 -2.02
N PRO A 84 -11.17 5.57 -2.31
CA PRO A 84 -10.40 4.50 -2.93
C PRO A 84 -10.50 3.25 -2.06
N ALA A 85 -10.66 2.08 -2.69
CA ALA A 85 -10.69 0.81 -1.98
C ALA A 85 -9.38 0.63 -1.20
N TYR A 86 -9.46 0.07 0.01
CA TYR A 86 -8.28 -0.33 0.75
C TYR A 86 -7.45 -1.29 -0.12
N PRO A 87 -6.12 -1.12 -0.21
CA PRO A 87 -5.29 -2.12 -0.84
C PRO A 87 -5.47 -3.43 -0.07
N VAL A 88 -5.86 -4.48 -0.79
CA VAL A 88 -5.81 -5.85 -0.27
C VAL A 88 -4.38 -6.30 -0.40
N PHE A 89 -3.66 -6.35 0.72
CA PHE A 89 -2.36 -7.00 0.76
C PHE A 89 -2.60 -8.50 0.85
N GLU A 90 -2.35 -9.22 -0.24
CA GLU A 90 -2.18 -10.67 -0.17
C GLU A 90 -0.85 -10.91 0.53
N PHE A 91 -0.90 -11.23 1.83
CA PHE A 91 0.28 -11.69 2.54
C PHE A 91 0.73 -13.02 1.91
N GLU A 92 1.95 -13.05 1.39
CA GLU A 92 2.56 -14.30 0.94
C GLU A 92 3.24 -15.00 2.13
N PRO A 93 2.87 -16.26 2.45
CA PRO A 93 3.51 -17.01 3.52
C PRO A 93 4.99 -17.21 3.28
N PHE A 94 5.81 -17.06 4.33
CA PHE A 94 7.24 -17.30 4.25
C PHE A 94 7.51 -18.72 3.78
N ASN A 95 8.23 -18.86 2.66
CA ASN A 95 8.57 -20.15 2.12
C ASN A 95 9.79 -20.73 2.85
N MET A 96 9.55 -21.69 3.74
CA MET A 96 10.59 -22.33 4.53
C MET A 96 11.52 -23.20 3.68
N LYS A 97 11.13 -23.58 2.44
CA LYS A 97 12.02 -24.27 1.49
C LYS A 97 13.05 -23.32 0.89
N LEU A 98 12.65 -22.09 0.60
CA LEU A 98 13.52 -21.10 -0.07
C LEU A 98 14.39 -20.34 0.93
N CYS A 99 13.85 -20.07 2.13
CA CYS A 99 14.54 -19.27 3.15
C CYS A 99 15.09 -17.93 2.60
N ASP A 100 14.36 -17.29 1.68
CA ASP A 100 14.70 -16.03 1.01
C ASP A 100 14.19 -14.78 1.76
N TRP A 101 13.70 -14.97 2.98
CA TRP A 101 13.15 -13.94 3.85
C TRP A 101 14.15 -13.37 4.85
N GLU A 102 13.90 -12.16 5.35
CA GLU A 102 14.76 -11.50 6.33
C GLU A 102 14.41 -11.93 7.77
N PRO A 103 15.40 -12.24 8.64
CA PRO A 103 15.14 -12.72 10.01
C PRO A 103 14.31 -11.77 10.87
N ASN A 104 14.48 -10.45 10.70
CA ASN A 104 13.69 -9.46 11.44
C ASN A 104 12.21 -9.52 11.07
N ASP A 105 11.90 -9.59 9.77
CA ASP A 105 10.52 -9.67 9.28
C ASP A 105 9.87 -10.99 9.71
N PHE A 106 10.61 -12.08 9.58
CA PHE A 106 10.17 -13.40 10.05
C PHE A 106 9.86 -13.40 11.55
N ALA A 107 10.78 -12.88 12.37
CA ALA A 107 10.60 -12.80 13.83
C ALA A 107 9.39 -11.94 14.21
N ASN A 108 9.20 -10.80 13.55
CA ASN A 108 8.08 -9.90 13.83
C ASN A 108 6.72 -10.53 13.48
N VAL A 109 6.62 -11.20 12.33
CA VAL A 109 5.35 -11.80 11.86
C VAL A 109 5.03 -13.08 12.62
N THR A 110 5.99 -13.98 12.79
CA THR A 110 5.78 -15.27 13.49
C THR A 110 5.89 -15.16 15.01
N ARG A 111 6.33 -14.01 15.51
CA ARG A 111 6.51 -13.67 16.94
C ARG A 111 7.58 -14.49 17.65
N VAL A 112 8.40 -15.24 16.93
CA VAL A 112 9.59 -15.87 17.50
C VAL A 112 10.63 -14.81 17.88
N THR A 113 11.55 -15.17 18.78
CA THR A 113 12.66 -14.29 19.10
C THR A 113 13.58 -14.10 17.89
N LEU A 114 14.17 -12.90 17.74
CA LEU A 114 15.12 -12.63 16.66
C LEU A 114 16.32 -13.59 16.68
N GLY A 115 16.81 -13.95 17.88
CA GLY A 115 17.88 -14.94 18.02
C GLY A 115 17.49 -16.29 17.43
N PHE A 116 16.27 -16.76 17.68
CA PHE A 116 15.75 -17.98 17.09
C PHE A 116 15.59 -17.87 15.57
N ALA A 117 15.04 -16.76 15.07
CA ALA A 117 14.89 -16.52 13.62
C ALA A 117 16.24 -16.55 12.87
N ASN A 118 17.30 -15.98 13.45
CA ASN A 118 18.65 -16.04 12.88
C ASN A 118 19.16 -17.49 12.79
N ILE A 119 18.97 -18.30 13.84
CA ILE A 119 19.35 -19.72 13.82
C ILE A 119 18.58 -20.46 12.72
N VAL A 120 17.27 -20.21 12.59
CA VAL A 120 16.44 -20.82 11.54
C VAL A 120 16.96 -20.43 10.14
N LYS A 121 17.32 -19.15 9.94
CA LYS A 121 17.89 -18.65 8.69
C LYS A 121 19.23 -19.31 8.36
N ASP A 122 20.11 -19.47 9.35
CA ASP A 122 21.44 -20.07 9.18
C ASP A 122 21.38 -21.55 8.82
N LEU A 123 20.37 -22.27 9.33
CA LEU A 123 20.20 -23.70 9.05
C LEU A 123 19.70 -24.00 7.63
N GLN A 124 19.06 -23.00 6.99
CA GLN A 124 18.53 -22.99 5.62
C GLN A 124 17.66 -24.18 5.21
N THR A 125 16.66 -23.94 4.35
CA THR A 125 15.86 -24.96 3.65
C THR A 125 15.19 -26.00 4.55
N PHE A 126 13.88 -25.92 4.69
CA PHE A 126 13.07 -26.86 5.45
C PHE A 126 11.96 -27.40 4.56
N THR A 127 11.92 -28.73 4.39
CA THR A 127 10.96 -29.40 3.49
C THR A 127 9.67 -29.85 4.18
N SER A 128 9.65 -29.81 5.51
CA SER A 128 8.52 -30.17 6.38
C SER A 128 8.77 -29.65 7.79
N PHE A 129 7.72 -29.55 8.61
CA PHE A 129 7.85 -29.21 10.03
C PHE A 129 8.73 -30.23 10.79
N GLU A 130 8.65 -31.52 10.45
CA GLU A 130 9.50 -32.57 11.03
C GLU A 130 10.98 -32.35 10.69
N ASN A 131 11.28 -31.97 9.44
CA ASN A 131 12.64 -31.64 9.02
C ASN A 131 13.18 -30.42 9.76
N PHE A 132 12.34 -29.40 9.94
CA PHE A 132 12.64 -28.23 10.75
C PHE A 132 12.95 -28.59 12.21
N LEU A 133 12.05 -29.33 12.87
CA LEU A 133 12.20 -29.69 14.27
C LEU A 133 13.47 -30.49 14.53
N ARG A 134 13.82 -31.41 13.61
CA ARG A 134 15.06 -32.18 13.66
C ARG A 134 16.29 -31.26 13.57
N LYS A 135 16.38 -30.41 12.54
CA LYS A 135 17.52 -29.51 12.33
C LYS A 135 17.71 -28.53 13.49
N ILE A 136 16.63 -27.92 13.97
CA ILE A 136 16.67 -26.96 15.07
C ILE A 136 17.06 -27.63 16.40
N THR A 137 16.58 -28.85 16.64
CA THR A 137 16.99 -29.65 17.80
C THR A 137 18.47 -30.02 17.75
N GLU A 138 19.02 -30.32 16.58
CA GLU A 138 20.45 -30.62 16.40
C GLU A 138 21.33 -29.36 16.63
N ALA A 139 20.81 -28.18 16.27
CA ALA A 139 21.52 -26.91 16.42
C ALA A 139 21.50 -26.35 17.86
N ILE A 140 20.38 -26.48 18.57
CA ILE A 140 20.19 -25.91 19.90
C ILE A 140 20.38 -27.00 20.97
N LYS A 141 21.55 -26.98 21.62
CA LYS A 141 21.97 -27.99 22.60
C LYS A 141 21.18 -27.95 23.92
N ILE A 142 20.66 -26.78 24.30
CA ILE A 142 19.90 -26.59 25.54
C ILE A 142 18.44 -26.34 25.18
N LYS A 143 17.57 -27.29 25.52
CA LYS A 143 16.12 -27.15 25.37
C LYS A 143 15.57 -26.56 26.66
N ASP A 144 15.25 -25.27 26.61
CA ASP A 144 14.60 -24.56 27.69
C ASP A 144 13.17 -24.15 27.31
N LYS A 145 12.48 -23.48 28.23
CA LYS A 145 11.10 -23.02 28.01
C LYS A 145 11.00 -22.08 26.79
N THR A 146 12.00 -21.24 26.55
CA THR A 146 12.02 -20.30 25.44
C THR A 146 12.17 -21.03 24.11
N PHE A 147 12.97 -22.09 24.04
CA PHE A 147 13.02 -22.97 22.88
C PHE A 147 11.64 -23.57 22.55
N ASP A 148 10.97 -24.16 23.54
CA ASP A 148 9.66 -24.78 23.34
C ASP A 148 8.60 -23.75 22.91
N GLU A 149 8.64 -22.54 23.47
CA GLU A 149 7.78 -21.42 23.07
C GLU A 149 7.98 -21.05 21.59
N ASN A 150 9.23 -20.90 21.13
CA ASN A 150 9.52 -20.57 19.74
C ASN A 150 9.06 -21.69 18.79
N VAL A 151 9.28 -22.96 19.13
CA VAL A 151 8.81 -24.09 18.30
C VAL A 151 7.29 -24.12 18.20
N ASN A 152 6.56 -23.87 19.29
CA ASN A 152 5.11 -23.79 19.28
C ASN A 152 4.60 -22.61 18.43
N LEU A 153 5.29 -21.47 18.45
CA LEU A 153 4.96 -20.32 17.61
C LEU A 153 5.15 -20.62 16.12
N ILE A 154 6.16 -21.41 15.74
CA ILE A 154 6.34 -21.87 14.35
C ILE A 154 5.19 -22.79 13.93
N LEU A 155 4.81 -23.75 14.77
CA LEU A 155 3.68 -24.64 14.48
C LEU A 155 2.37 -23.87 14.34
N GLN A 156 2.16 -22.86 15.20
CA GLN A 156 1.00 -21.98 15.10
C GLN A 156 1.05 -21.12 13.82
N SER A 157 2.23 -20.61 13.47
CA SER A 157 2.43 -19.83 12.23
C SER A 157 2.14 -20.64 10.97
N GLU A 158 2.41 -21.95 10.97
CA GLU A 158 2.02 -22.84 9.86
C GLU A 158 0.49 -22.95 9.76
N ARG A 159 -0.20 -23.11 10.90
CA ARG A 159 -1.67 -23.20 10.96
C ARG A 159 -2.35 -21.89 10.55
N ASP A 160 -1.74 -20.76 10.90
CA ASP A 160 -2.21 -19.43 10.55
C ASP A 160 -1.83 -19.01 9.12
N ASN A 161 -1.20 -19.92 8.36
CA ASN A 161 -0.75 -19.70 6.99
C ASN A 161 0.25 -18.52 6.88
N LEU A 162 1.04 -18.29 7.93
CA LEU A 162 2.11 -17.31 7.96
C LEU A 162 3.41 -17.85 7.36
N ILE A 163 3.59 -19.17 7.40
CA ILE A 163 4.72 -19.90 6.80
C ILE A 163 4.20 -21.10 6.01
N LYS A 164 4.97 -21.55 5.03
CA LYS A 164 4.73 -22.78 4.26
C LYS A 164 5.99 -23.62 4.15
N PHE A 165 5.84 -24.94 4.29
CA PHE A 165 6.93 -25.92 4.23
C PHE A 165 7.08 -26.63 2.90
#